data_AF-K0DDX6-F1
#
_entry.id   AF-K0DDX6-F1
#
_cell.length_a   1.000
_cell.length_b   1.000
_cell.length_c   1.000
_cell.angle_alpha   90.00
_cell.angle_beta   90.00
_cell.angle_gamma   90.00
#
_symmetry.space_group_name_H-M   'P 1'
#
loop_
_entity.id
_entity.type
_entity.pdbx_description
1 polymer ?
#
loop_
_entity_poly.entity_id
_entity_poly.type
_entity_poly.pdbx_seq_one_letter_code
_entity_poly.pdbx_strand_id
1 'polypeptide(L)'
;MLKKRHFKIVIVVVIAIIVTILWYRHSVGKSDQAVNVDQSQYIPTLYIHGWGAGARSTNSMIDYAEKNYNADQVLTVIVSKKGDVKFQGKWTKKINRPIIQIVLQDNKNGNYNVTQKWFKNILTKLQSTYHVKKFNTVSHSMGNLILFHIRWEI
;
A
#
# COMPACT_ATOMS: atom_id res chain seq x y z
N MET A 1 53.68 -3.49 -23.01
CA MET A 1 54.35 -3.24 -21.71
C MET A 1 53.91 -1.88 -21.16
N LEU A 2 52.91 -1.82 -20.28
CA LEU A 2 52.56 -0.57 -19.59
C LEU A 2 53.73 -0.14 -18.69
N LYS A 3 54.28 1.06 -18.90
CA LYS A 3 55.35 1.62 -18.03
C LYS A 3 54.88 1.59 -16.57
N LYS A 4 55.75 1.20 -15.64
CA LYS A 4 55.48 0.98 -14.20
C LYS A 4 54.70 2.12 -13.50
N ARG A 5 54.74 3.36 -14.03
CA ARG A 5 53.94 4.51 -13.55
C ARG A 5 52.45 4.41 -13.90
N HIS A 6 52.07 3.88 -15.06
CA HIS A 6 50.67 3.70 -15.45
C HIS A 6 49.99 2.54 -14.72
N PHE A 7 50.76 1.51 -14.35
CA PHE A 7 50.25 0.39 -13.55
C PHE A 7 49.75 0.83 -12.17
N LYS A 8 50.46 1.76 -11.51
CA LYS A 8 50.03 2.34 -10.23
C LYS A 8 48.75 3.18 -10.37
N ILE A 9 48.61 3.92 -11.47
CA ILE A 9 47.41 4.73 -11.75
C ILE A 9 46.20 3.82 -11.96
N VAL A 10 46.35 2.73 -12.73
CA VAL A 10 45.28 1.75 -12.95
C VAL A 10 44.81 1.12 -11.64
N ILE A 11 45.74 0.76 -10.74
CA ILE A 11 45.39 0.20 -9.43
C ILE A 11 44.59 1.20 -8.59
N VAL A 12 45.00 2.47 -8.56
CA VAL A 12 44.29 3.52 -7.81
C VAL A 12 42.88 3.74 -8.36
N VAL A 13 42.70 3.74 -9.69
CA VAL A 13 41.38 3.86 -10.33
C VAL A 13 40.48 2.68 -10.01
N VAL A 14 41.01 1.45 -10.05
CA VAL A 14 40.24 0.24 -9.71
C VAL A 14 39.79 0.26 -8.25
N ILE A 15 40.67 0.67 -7.33
CA ILE A 15 40.32 0.80 -5.91
C ILE A 15 39.24 1.87 -5.72
N ALA A 16 39.35 3.02 -6.38
CA ALA A 16 38.34 4.08 -6.31
C ALA A 16 36.96 3.57 -6.78
N ILE A 17 36.90 2.83 -7.89
CA ILE A 17 35.65 2.25 -8.40
C ILE A 17 35.04 1.25 -7.40
N ILE A 18 35.86 0.38 -6.81
CA ILE A 18 35.40 -0.59 -5.80
C ILE A 18 34.83 0.13 -4.58
N VAL A 19 35.51 1.18 -4.09
CA VAL A 19 35.03 1.99 -2.97
C VAL A 19 33.71 2.68 -3.30
N THR A 20 33.55 3.23 -4.51
CA THR A 20 32.30 3.84 -4.95
C THR A 20 31.15 2.83 -5.02
N ILE A 21 31.41 1.60 -5.51
CA ILE A 21 30.41 0.53 -5.57
C ILE A 21 30.00 0.08 -4.16
N LEU A 22 30.97 -0.06 -3.25
CA LEU A 22 30.68 -0.42 -1.85
C LEU A 22 29.89 0.69 -1.14
N TRP A 23 30.24 1.96 -1.37
CA TRP A 23 29.52 3.09 -0.81
C TRP A 23 28.10 3.20 -1.37
N TYR A 24 27.91 2.97 -2.67
CA TYR A 24 26.59 2.90 -3.28
C TYR A 24 25.75 1.76 -2.69
N ARG A 25 26.33 0.55 -2.53
CA ARG A 25 25.62 -0.58 -1.90
C ARG A 25 25.31 -0.35 -0.42
N HIS A 26 26.15 0.40 0.29
CA HIS A 26 25.91 0.79 1.67
C HIS A 26 24.81 1.87 1.79
N SER A 27 24.84 2.88 0.93
CA SER A 27 23.83 3.95 0.86
C SER A 27 22.47 3.45 0.32
N VAL A 28 22.45 2.37 -0.46
CA VAL A 28 21.23 1.65 -0.87
C VAL A 28 20.82 0.59 0.18
N GLY A 29 21.33 0.72 1.41
CA GLY A 29 20.78 0.06 2.59
C GLY A 29 19.37 0.59 2.87
N LYS A 30 18.43 -0.33 3.02
CA LYS A 30 16.99 -0.10 3.24
C LYS A 30 16.72 1.13 4.11
N SER A 31 15.98 2.07 3.53
CA SER A 31 15.21 3.07 4.28
C SER A 31 14.08 2.35 5.04
N ASP A 32 14.44 1.54 6.03
CA ASP A 32 13.57 1.25 7.17
C ASP A 32 13.76 2.41 8.15
N GLN A 33 13.39 3.62 7.69
CA GLN A 33 13.14 4.71 8.62
C GLN A 33 11.97 4.25 9.47
N ALA A 34 12.29 3.71 10.64
CA ALA A 34 11.34 3.54 11.72
C ALA A 34 10.87 4.93 12.10
N VAL A 35 9.91 5.46 11.33
CA VAL A 35 9.02 6.50 11.81
C VAL A 35 8.52 5.99 13.14
N ASN A 36 8.73 6.76 14.19
CA ASN A 36 8.13 6.55 15.50
C ASN A 36 6.61 6.76 15.33
N VAL A 37 5.97 5.82 14.62
CA VAL A 37 4.53 5.66 14.60
C VAL A 37 4.26 5.05 15.95
N ASP A 38 3.57 5.80 16.79
CA ASP A 38 2.88 5.29 17.97
C ASP A 38 2.49 3.82 17.74
N GLN A 39 3.21 2.91 18.42
CA GLN A 39 3.24 1.46 18.18
C GLN A 39 1.89 0.79 18.51
N SER A 40 0.84 1.58 18.74
CA SER A 40 -0.51 1.16 19.09
C SER A 40 -1.49 1.12 17.90
N GLN A 41 -1.16 1.69 16.73
CA GLN A 41 -2.06 1.69 15.56
C GLN A 41 -1.50 0.92 14.36
N TYR A 42 -2.02 -0.27 14.11
CA TYR A 42 -1.74 -1.05 12.91
C TYR A 42 -2.27 -0.34 11.67
N ILE A 43 -1.44 -0.20 10.63
CA ILE A 43 -1.77 0.50 9.38
C ILE A 43 -2.45 -0.50 8.43
N PRO A 44 -3.77 -0.40 8.17
CA PRO A 44 -4.44 -1.30 7.25
C PRO A 44 -4.05 -1.04 5.80
N THR A 45 -4.12 -2.08 4.97
CA THR A 45 -3.97 -1.99 3.51
C THR A 45 -5.33 -2.19 2.86
N LEU A 46 -5.79 -1.18 2.12
CA LEU A 46 -7.08 -1.19 1.42
C LEU A 46 -6.91 -1.77 0.01
N TYR A 47 -7.60 -2.87 -0.29
CA TYR A 47 -7.60 -3.51 -1.60
C TYR A 47 -8.81 -3.09 -2.43
N ILE A 48 -8.59 -2.49 -3.61
CA ILE A 48 -9.64 -1.87 -4.44
C ILE A 48 -9.65 -2.49 -5.83
N HIS A 49 -10.81 -3.01 -6.24
CA HIS A 49 -11.00 -3.59 -7.58
C HIS A 49 -11.11 -2.52 -8.68
N GLY A 50 -10.97 -2.96 -9.94
CA GLY A 50 -11.14 -2.11 -11.13
C GLY A 50 -12.59 -2.06 -11.64
N TRP A 51 -12.78 -1.38 -12.77
CA TRP A 51 -14.08 -1.23 -13.44
C TRP A 51 -14.67 -2.60 -13.82
N GLY A 52 -15.95 -2.81 -13.52
CA GLY A 52 -16.67 -4.06 -13.79
C GLY A 52 -16.22 -5.27 -12.95
N ALA A 53 -15.22 -5.10 -12.08
CA ALA A 53 -14.70 -6.14 -11.21
C ALA A 53 -15.35 -6.13 -9.82
N GLY A 54 -14.90 -6.99 -8.91
CA GLY A 54 -15.44 -7.09 -7.55
C GLY A 54 -14.46 -7.82 -6.64
N ALA A 55 -14.92 -8.35 -5.50
CA ALA A 55 -14.06 -9.02 -4.52
C ALA A 55 -13.09 -10.04 -5.15
N ARG A 56 -13.60 -10.90 -6.04
CA ARG A 56 -12.82 -11.94 -6.73
C ARG A 56 -11.55 -11.44 -7.42
N SER A 57 -11.52 -10.21 -7.93
CA SER A 57 -10.33 -9.67 -8.60
C SER A 57 -9.20 -9.29 -7.65
N THR A 58 -9.46 -9.17 -6.35
CA THR A 58 -8.43 -8.88 -5.35
C THR A 58 -8.08 -10.07 -4.48
N ASN A 59 -8.91 -11.13 -4.45
CA ASN A 59 -8.69 -12.33 -3.63
C ASN A 59 -7.29 -12.92 -3.78
N SER A 60 -6.81 -13.19 -5.01
CA SER A 60 -5.49 -13.81 -5.20
C SER A 60 -4.33 -12.96 -4.65
N MET A 61 -4.44 -11.64 -4.70
CA MET A 61 -3.44 -10.74 -4.11
C MET A 61 -3.53 -10.72 -2.59
N ILE A 62 -4.75 -10.81 -2.04
CA ILE A 62 -4.97 -10.94 -0.59
C ILE A 62 -4.40 -12.27 -0.10
N ASP A 63 -4.78 -13.39 -0.71
CA ASP A 63 -4.30 -14.73 -0.37
C ASP A 63 -2.76 -14.80 -0.41
N TYR A 64 -2.14 -14.17 -1.42
CA TYR A 64 -0.70 -14.04 -1.50
C TYR A 64 -0.12 -13.24 -0.32
N ALA A 65 -0.75 -12.14 0.05
CA ALA A 65 -0.30 -11.31 1.16
C ALA A 65 -0.45 -12.01 2.52
N GLU A 66 -1.54 -12.74 2.72
CA GLU A 66 -1.75 -13.54 3.93
C GLU A 66 -0.66 -14.62 4.05
N LYS A 67 -0.40 -15.35 2.96
CA LYS A 67 0.59 -16.43 2.92
C LYS A 67 2.03 -15.96 3.11
N ASN A 68 2.39 -14.79 2.55
CA ASN A 68 3.81 -14.39 2.43
C ASN A 68 4.22 -13.21 3.30
N TYR A 69 3.27 -12.41 3.82
CA TYR A 69 3.60 -11.17 4.52
C TYR A 69 3.01 -11.07 5.93
N ASN A 70 2.45 -12.16 6.48
CA ASN A 70 1.85 -12.18 7.81
C ASN A 70 0.78 -11.08 7.93
N ALA A 71 -0.09 -11.03 6.92
CA ALA A 71 -1.23 -10.15 6.83
C ALA A 71 -2.51 -10.96 7.01
N ASP A 72 -3.60 -10.32 7.41
CA ASP A 72 -4.88 -11.00 7.58
C ASP A 72 -6.01 -10.09 7.08
N GLN A 73 -6.90 -10.61 6.25
CA GLN A 73 -8.13 -9.91 5.89
C GLN A 73 -9.07 -9.84 7.08
N VAL A 74 -9.18 -8.63 7.64
CA VAL A 74 -10.02 -8.37 8.83
C VAL A 74 -11.42 -7.93 8.46
N LEU A 75 -11.57 -7.29 7.30
CA LEU A 75 -12.83 -6.69 6.85
C LEU A 75 -13.02 -6.81 5.34
N THR A 76 -14.29 -7.01 4.96
CA THR A 76 -14.80 -6.69 3.63
C THR A 76 -15.77 -5.52 3.76
N VAL A 77 -15.45 -4.43 3.08
CA VAL A 77 -16.25 -3.21 3.02
C VAL A 77 -17.07 -3.22 1.75
N ILE A 78 -18.39 -3.36 1.89
CA ILE A 78 -19.32 -3.32 0.77
C ILE A 78 -19.95 -1.94 0.71
N VAL A 79 -19.85 -1.29 -0.45
CA VAL A 79 -20.51 -0.03 -0.75
C VAL A 79 -21.70 -0.31 -1.66
N SER A 80 -22.90 0.04 -1.21
CA SER A 80 -24.13 -0.11 -2.00
C SER A 80 -24.09 0.79 -3.25
N LYS A 81 -24.96 0.54 -4.23
CA LYS A 81 -25.11 1.46 -5.39
C LYS A 81 -25.53 2.88 -5.00
N LYS A 82 -26.04 3.07 -3.78
CA LYS A 82 -26.41 4.38 -3.23
C LYS A 82 -25.29 5.02 -2.40
N GLY A 83 -24.21 4.28 -2.13
CA GLY A 83 -23.08 4.74 -1.34
C GLY A 83 -23.10 4.33 0.13
N ASP A 84 -24.01 3.43 0.54
CA ASP A 84 -24.08 2.95 1.92
C ASP A 84 -22.93 2.00 2.22
N VAL A 85 -22.20 2.25 3.30
CA VAL A 85 -21.02 1.46 3.67
C VAL A 85 -21.41 0.40 4.70
N LYS A 86 -21.19 -0.87 4.37
CA LYS A 86 -21.37 -2.01 5.29
C LYS A 86 -20.05 -2.73 5.51
N PHE A 87 -19.77 -3.07 6.77
CA PHE A 87 -18.63 -3.91 7.13
C PHE A 87 -19.08 -5.35 7.31
N GLN A 88 -18.28 -6.27 6.79
CA GLN A 88 -18.37 -7.70 7.04
C GLN A 88 -17.03 -8.20 7.57
N GLY A 89 -17.05 -9.23 8.40
CA GLY A 89 -15.87 -9.71 9.11
C GLY A 89 -15.76 -9.13 10.52
N LYS A 90 -14.62 -9.39 11.16
CA LYS A 90 -14.39 -9.04 12.55
C LYS A 90 -12.96 -8.60 12.73
N TRP A 91 -12.78 -7.33 13.06
CA TRP A 91 -11.48 -6.77 13.39
C TRP A 91 -11.31 -6.71 14.92
N THR A 92 -11.02 -7.86 15.54
CA THR A 92 -10.81 -7.94 16.99
C THR A 92 -9.34 -8.01 17.37
N LYS A 93 -8.80 -6.84 17.71
CA LYS A 93 -7.49 -6.54 18.32
C LYS A 93 -6.24 -7.02 17.55
N LYS A 94 -5.23 -6.14 17.60
CA LYS A 94 -3.82 -6.26 17.21
C LYS A 94 -3.46 -7.27 16.09
N ILE A 95 -3.84 -6.94 14.84
CA ILE A 95 -3.40 -7.64 13.62
C ILE A 95 -2.26 -6.84 12.98
N ASN A 96 -1.11 -7.48 12.71
CA ASN A 96 0.10 -6.78 12.27
C ASN A 96 -0.08 -6.00 10.94
N ARG A 97 -0.69 -6.63 9.95
CA ARG A 97 -0.96 -6.04 8.62
C ARG A 97 -2.41 -6.29 8.24
N PRO A 98 -3.36 -5.53 8.78
CA PRO A 98 -4.78 -5.76 8.52
C PRO A 98 -5.09 -5.43 7.06
N ILE A 99 -5.74 -6.36 6.38
CA ILE A 99 -6.23 -6.18 5.02
C ILE A 99 -7.72 -5.83 5.08
N ILE A 100 -8.10 -4.80 4.33
CA ILE A 100 -9.49 -4.40 4.16
C ILE A 100 -9.81 -4.45 2.67
N GLN A 101 -10.71 -5.36 2.28
CA GLN A 101 -11.15 -5.50 0.91
C GLN A 101 -12.32 -4.55 0.63
N ILE A 102 -12.22 -3.69 -0.37
CA ILE A 102 -13.27 -2.74 -0.75
C ILE A 102 -14.00 -3.26 -1.98
N VAL A 103 -15.34 -3.33 -1.89
CA VAL A 103 -16.24 -3.82 -2.92
C VAL A 103 -17.30 -2.76 -3.21
N LEU A 104 -17.23 -2.14 -4.39
CA LEU A 104 -18.26 -1.24 -4.90
C LEU A 104 -19.30 -2.06 -5.64
N GLN A 105 -20.56 -2.03 -5.20
CA GLN A 105 -21.64 -2.73 -5.92
C GLN A 105 -21.97 -2.08 -7.27
N ASP A 106 -21.79 -0.76 -7.37
CA ASP A 106 -21.88 -0.05 -8.65
C ASP A 106 -20.50 0.02 -9.32
N ASN A 107 -19.94 -1.15 -9.60
CA ASN A 107 -18.57 -1.34 -10.06
C ASN A 107 -18.28 -0.81 -11.47
N LYS A 108 -19.29 -0.34 -12.20
CA LYS A 108 -19.14 0.26 -13.54
C LYS A 108 -19.38 1.77 -13.54
N ASN A 109 -19.52 2.40 -12.38
CA ASN A 109 -19.76 3.83 -12.28
C ASN A 109 -18.54 4.62 -12.77
N GLY A 110 -18.68 5.27 -13.93
CA GLY A 110 -17.63 6.11 -14.52
C GLY A 110 -17.53 7.52 -13.90
N ASN A 111 -18.41 7.87 -12.95
CA ASN A 111 -18.37 9.16 -12.28
C ASN A 111 -17.40 9.10 -11.10
N TYR A 112 -16.18 9.61 -11.33
CA TYR A 112 -15.12 9.59 -10.33
C TYR A 112 -15.48 10.34 -9.04
N ASN A 113 -16.20 11.47 -9.14
CA ASN A 113 -16.63 12.24 -7.96
C ASN A 113 -17.53 11.41 -7.04
N VAL A 114 -18.39 10.56 -7.61
CA VAL A 114 -19.27 9.65 -6.85
C VAL A 114 -18.43 8.58 -6.15
N THR A 115 -17.54 7.92 -6.89
CA THR A 115 -16.69 6.86 -6.32
C THR A 115 -15.71 7.39 -5.25
N GLN A 116 -15.19 8.61 -5.42
CA GLN A 116 -14.39 9.32 -4.42
C GLN A 116 -15.20 9.66 -3.17
N LYS A 117 -16.43 10.15 -3.32
CA LYS A 117 -17.33 10.40 -2.19
C LYS A 117 -17.58 9.12 -1.40
N TRP A 118 -17.82 8.00 -2.08
CA TRP A 118 -17.98 6.70 -1.43
C TRP A 118 -16.72 6.27 -0.68
N PHE A 119 -15.55 6.46 -1.28
CA PHE A 119 -14.29 6.15 -0.60
C PHE A 119 -14.06 7.05 0.62
N LYS A 120 -14.39 8.34 0.56
CA LYS A 120 -14.38 9.23 1.74
C LYS A 120 -15.31 8.72 2.83
N ASN A 121 -16.52 8.28 2.49
CA ASN A 121 -17.45 7.68 3.46
C ASN A 121 -16.86 6.42 4.12
N ILE A 122 -16.14 5.59 3.35
CA ILE A 122 -15.42 4.42 3.89
C ILE A 122 -14.37 4.88 4.90
N LEU A 123 -13.51 5.84 4.53
CA LEU A 123 -12.45 6.33 5.43
C LEU A 123 -13.03 6.94 6.70
N THR A 124 -14.05 7.80 6.60
CA THR A 124 -14.74 8.37 7.76
C THR A 124 -15.31 7.29 8.68
N LYS A 125 -15.92 6.24 8.11
CA LYS A 125 -16.47 5.14 8.91
C LYS A 125 -15.38 4.26 9.54
N LEU A 126 -14.28 4.02 8.83
CA LEU A 126 -13.11 3.30 9.38
C LEU A 126 -12.46 4.08 10.52
N GLN A 127 -12.33 5.40 10.39
CA GLN A 127 -11.82 6.28 11.45
C GLN A 127 -12.74 6.30 12.66
N SER A 128 -14.05 6.44 12.48
CA SER A 128 -14.99 6.49 13.61
C SER A 128 -15.15 5.14 14.32
N THR A 129 -15.09 4.02 13.59
CA THR A 129 -15.33 2.67 14.14
C THR A 129 -14.05 2.00 14.65
N TYR A 130 -12.92 2.20 13.95
CA TYR A 130 -11.67 1.48 14.21
C TYR A 130 -10.47 2.42 14.45
N HIS A 131 -10.68 3.74 14.52
CA HIS A 131 -9.64 4.75 14.74
C HIS A 131 -8.48 4.69 13.74
N VAL A 132 -8.75 4.24 12.51
CA VAL A 132 -7.79 4.26 11.40
C VAL A 132 -7.43 5.71 11.11
N LYS A 133 -6.13 6.04 11.12
CA LYS A 133 -5.58 7.38 10.78
C LYS A 133 -4.60 7.36 9.62
N LYS A 134 -4.10 6.18 9.26
CA LYS A 134 -3.16 5.93 8.17
C LYS A 134 -3.57 4.65 7.49
N PHE A 135 -3.36 4.55 6.19
CA PHE A 135 -3.64 3.35 5.43
C PHE A 135 -2.69 3.24 4.23
N ASN A 136 -2.44 2.02 3.80
CA ASN A 136 -1.84 1.72 2.50
C ASN A 136 -2.94 1.37 1.50
N THR A 137 -2.62 1.34 0.21
CA THR A 137 -3.57 0.91 -0.81
C THR A 137 -2.92 -0.06 -1.80
N VAL A 138 -3.72 -1.01 -2.28
CA VAL A 138 -3.43 -1.82 -3.46
C VAL A 138 -4.65 -1.67 -4.36
N SER A 139 -4.49 -1.06 -5.53
CA SER A 139 -5.62 -0.74 -6.39
C SER A 139 -5.34 -1.05 -7.85
N HIS A 140 -6.35 -1.57 -8.55
CA HIS A 140 -6.23 -2.01 -9.94
C HIS A 140 -7.03 -1.11 -10.88
N SER A 141 -6.41 -0.66 -11.99
CA SER A 141 -7.07 0.11 -13.05
C SER A 141 -7.90 1.28 -12.48
N MET A 142 -9.21 1.34 -12.74
CA MET A 142 -10.14 2.35 -12.20
C MET A 142 -10.04 2.54 -10.68
N GLY A 143 -9.68 1.50 -9.93
CA GLY A 143 -9.45 1.62 -8.48
C GLY A 143 -8.39 2.67 -8.12
N ASN A 144 -7.38 2.88 -8.99
CA ASN A 144 -6.37 3.94 -8.80
C ASN A 144 -6.97 5.34 -8.99
N LEU A 145 -7.97 5.48 -9.86
CA LEU A 145 -8.61 6.78 -10.14
C LEU A 145 -9.43 7.28 -8.95
N ILE A 146 -9.96 6.36 -8.14
CA ILE A 146 -10.63 6.69 -6.87
C ILE A 146 -9.66 7.40 -5.91
N LEU A 147 -8.37 7.07 -5.98
CA LEU A 147 -7.33 7.63 -5.11
C LEU A 147 -6.83 9.00 -5.60
N PHE A 148 -7.11 9.36 -6.85
CA PHE A 148 -6.65 10.61 -7.42
C PHE A 148 -7.27 11.78 -6.68
N HIS A 149 -6.44 12.69 -6.16
CA HIS A 149 -6.87 13.92 -5.49
C HIS A 149 -7.68 13.75 -4.20
N ILE A 150 -7.54 12.62 -3.50
CA ILE A 150 -8.09 12.48 -2.15
C ILE A 150 -7.34 13.38 -1.17
N ARG A 151 -8.05 14.35 -0.61
CA ARG A 151 -7.71 15.04 0.64
C ARG A 151 -8.59 14.48 1.75
N TRP A 152 -8.01 13.59 2.54
CA TRP A 152 -8.63 13.07 3.74
C TRP A 152 -7.99 13.75 4.95
N GLU A 153 -8.63 14.83 5.39
CA GLU A 153 -8.23 15.58 6.58
C GLU A 153 -8.93 14.97 7.80
N ILE A 154 -8.15 14.77 8.87
CA ILE A 154 -8.51 14.03 10.09
C ILE A 154 -9.38 14.90 10.99
#